data_AF-A0A679HHJ5-F1
#
_entry.id   AF-A0A679HHJ5-F1
#
_cell.length_a   1.000
_cell.length_b   1.000
_cell.length_c   1.000
_cell.angle_alpha   90.00
_cell.angle_beta   90.00
_cell.angle_gamma   90.00
#
_symmetry.space_group_name_H-M   'P 1'
#
loop_
_entity.id
_entity.type
_entity.pdbx_description
1 polymer ?
#
loop_
_entity_poly.entity_id
_entity_poly.type
_entity_poly.pdbx_seq_one_letter_code
_entity_poly.pdbx_strand_id
1 'polypeptide(L)' 'MVNSVDSLMLDAKQAILDEQHRRFQELQREGRVQEAMQQFHTTMSCATDLLNESLRMLEESVAAHKKAIEDTTPPPSA' A
#
# COMPACT_ATOMS: atom_id res chain seq x y z
N MET A 1 17.95 1.04 6.02
CA MET A 1 18.09 2.44 6.48
C MET A 1 17.04 3.22 5.69
N VAL A 2 15.99 3.75 6.33
CA VAL A 2 14.95 4.52 5.62
C VAL A 2 15.57 5.84 5.18
N ASN A 3 15.52 6.17 3.90
CA ASN A 3 16.15 7.39 3.41
C ASN A 3 15.35 8.62 3.88
N SER A 4 16.01 9.78 4.03
CA SER A 4 15.36 11.02 4.47
C SER A 4 14.17 11.43 3.59
N VAL A 5 14.23 11.10 2.29
CA VAL A 5 13.14 11.30 1.33
C VAL A 5 11.95 10.38 1.63
N ASP A 6 12.21 9.12 2.00
CA ASP A 6 11.15 8.17 2.34
C ASP A 6 10.43 8.61 3.61
N SER A 7 11.15 9.14 4.61
CA SER A 7 10.56 9.69 5.83
C SER A 7 9.67 10.90 5.53
N LEU A 8 10.14 11.86 4.73
CA LEU A 8 9.35 13.03 4.34
C LEU A 8 8.08 12.61 3.57
N MET A 9 8.18 11.59 2.72
CA MET A 9 7.03 11.07 1.99
C MET A 9 6.01 10.40 2.94
N LEU A 10 6.48 9.68 3.97
CA LEU A 10 5.59 9.11 4.99
C LEU A 10 4.87 10.22 5.78
N ASP A 11 5.59 11.26 6.18
CA ASP A 11 4.99 12.41 6.89
C ASP A 11 3.95 13.12 6.01
N ALA A 12 4.24 13.30 4.71
CA ALA A 12 3.31 13.87 3.76
C ALA A 12 2.05 12.98 3.57
N LYS A 13 2.23 11.65 3.50
CA LYS A 13 1.12 10.70 3.44
C LYS A 13 0.24 10.80 4.68
N GLN A 14 0.85 10.90 5.86
CA GLN A 14 0.11 11.05 7.11
C GLN A 14 -0.71 12.35 7.12
N ALA A 15 -0.11 13.48 6.76
CA ALA A 15 -0.80 14.76 6.70
C ALA A 15 -2.00 14.75 5.72
N ILE A 16 -1.87 14.06 4.59
CA ILE A 16 -2.97 13.88 3.63
C ILE A 16 -4.10 13.07 4.27
N LEU A 17 -3.79 11.96 4.95
CA LEU A 17 -4.80 11.12 5.59
C LEU A 17 -5.54 11.87 6.71
N ASP A 18 -4.82 12.66 7.51
CA ASP A 18 -5.41 13.47 8.57
C ASP A 18 -6.40 14.51 8.02
N GLU A 19 -6.05 15.15 6.89
CA GLU A 19 -6.95 16.09 6.20
C GLU A 19 -8.19 15.39 5.61
N GLN A 20 -8.04 14.19 5.02
CA GLN A 20 -9.19 13.43 4.54
C GLN A 20 -10.11 13.03 5.70
N HIS A 21 -9.54 12.63 6.84
CA HIS A 21 -10.30 12.30 8.03
C HIS A 21 -11.08 13.51 8.56
N ARG A 22 -10.43 14.69 8.63
CA ARG A 22 -11.08 15.94 9.03
C ARG A 22 -12.26 16.28 8.12
N ARG A 23 -12.07 16.24 6.79
CA ARG A 23 -13.13 16.50 5.80
C ARG A 23 -14.30 15.54 5.93
N PHE A 24 -14.01 14.26 6.16
CA PHE A 24 -15.05 13.26 6.38
C PHE A 24 -15.89 13.59 7.62
N GLN A 25 -15.26 13.98 8.73
CA GLN A 25 -15.97 14.40 9.94
C GLN A 25 -16.83 15.66 9.71
N GLU A 26 -16.33 16.63 8.94
CA GLU A 26 -17.09 17.83 8.56
C GLU A 26 -18.33 17.45 7.74
N LEU A 27 -18.19 16.61 6.72
CA LEU A 27 -19.32 16.13 5.91
C LEU A 27 -20.34 15.35 6.74
N GLN A 28 -19.89 14.54 7.70
CA GLN A 28 -20.80 13.86 8.63
C GLN A 28 -21.58 14.86 9.50
N ARG A 29 -20.90 15.88 10.03
CA ARG A 29 -21.56 16.94 10.83
C ARG A 29 -22.58 17.73 10.01
N GLU A 30 -22.33 17.93 8.72
CA GLU A 30 -23.25 18.61 7.80
C GLU A 30 -24.43 17.73 7.34
N GLY A 31 -24.47 16.44 7.75
CA GLY A 31 -25.49 15.49 7.30
C GLY A 31 -25.30 15.00 5.86
N ARG A 32 -24.16 15.30 5.23
CA ARG A 32 -23.82 14.94 3.84
C ARG A 32 -23.21 13.54 3.76
N VAL A 33 -23.92 12.56 4.32
CA VAL A 33 -23.43 11.19 4.50
C VAL A 33 -23.07 10.52 3.18
N GLN A 34 -23.81 10.77 2.10
CA GLN A 34 -23.52 10.19 0.78
C GLN A 34 -22.15 10.63 0.25
N GLU A 35 -21.82 11.91 0.36
CA GLU A 35 -20.53 12.44 -0.08
C GLU A 35 -19.39 11.95 0.81
N ALA A 36 -19.61 11.89 2.13
CA ALA A 36 -18.66 11.31 3.07
C ALA A 36 -18.34 9.85 2.71
N MET A 37 -19.37 9.04 2.44
CA MET A 37 -19.22 7.63 2.08
C MET A 37 -18.54 7.44 0.73
N GLN A 38 -18.77 8.34 -0.23
CA GLN A 38 -18.09 8.30 -1.52
C GLN A 38 -16.59 8.55 -1.37
N GLN A 39 -16.19 9.56 -0.57
CA GLN A 39 -14.78 9.83 -0.28
C GLN A 39 -14.12 8.69 0.50
N PHE A 40 -14.84 8.09 1.45
CA PHE A 40 -14.37 6.93 2.19
C PHE A 40 -14.14 5.73 1.25
N HIS A 41 -15.09 5.45 0.36
CA HIS A 41 -14.96 4.38 -0.62
C HIS A 41 -13.73 4.56 -1.51
N THR A 42 -13.50 5.76 -2.05
CA THR A 42 -12.30 6.05 -2.86
C THR A 42 -11.01 5.79 -2.08
N THR A 43 -10.95 6.23 -0.82
CA THR A 43 -9.78 6.01 0.05
C THR A 43 -9.53 4.51 0.27
N MET A 44 -10.58 3.75 0.55
CA MET A 44 -10.51 2.30 0.73
C MET A 44 -10.11 1.55 -0.54
N SER A 45 -10.60 1.97 -1.70
CA SER A 45 -10.18 1.41 -3.00
C SER A 45 -8.69 1.62 -3.23
N CYS A 46 -8.18 2.84 -3.05
CA CYS A 46 -6.76 3.13 -3.20
C CYS A 46 -5.89 2.31 -2.21
N ALA A 47 -6.35 2.14 -0.96
CA ALA A 47 -5.65 1.29 0.00
C ALA A 47 -5.61 -0.18 -0.43
N THR A 48 -6.72 -0.68 -1.00
CA THR A 48 -6.82 -2.05 -1.51
C THR A 48 -5.89 -2.27 -2.69
N ASP A 49 -5.86 -1.35 -3.66
CA ASP A 49 -4.98 -1.43 -4.82
C ASP A 49 -3.50 -1.44 -4.40
N LEU A 50 -3.12 -0.58 -3.44
CA LEU A 50 -1.76 -0.53 -2.92
C LEU A 50 -1.35 -1.83 -2.22
N LEU A 51 -2.25 -2.41 -1.42
CA LEU A 51 -1.99 -3.69 -0.73
C LEU A 51 -1.84 -4.84 -1.72
N ASN A 52 -2.69 -4.90 -2.75
CA ASN A 52 -2.61 -5.91 -3.80
C ASN A 52 -1.30 -5.81 -4.59
N GLU A 53 -0.88 -4.60 -4.96
CA GLU A 53 0.39 -4.40 -5.65
C GLU A 53 1.58 -4.79 -4.75
N SER A 54 1.53 -4.43 -3.46
CA SER A 54 2.58 -4.79 -2.49
C SER A 54 2.68 -6.31 -2.31
N LEU A 55 1.54 -7.01 -2.28
CA LEU A 55 1.49 -8.46 -2.22
C LEU A 55 2.09 -9.09 -3.48
N ARG A 56 1.71 -8.61 -4.67
CA ARG A 56 2.25 -9.10 -5.94
C ARG A 56 3.77 -8.98 -6.00
N MET A 57 4.32 -7.82 -5.63
CA MET A 57 5.77 -7.61 -5.60
C MET A 57 6.48 -8.60 -4.64
N LEU A 58 5.86 -8.89 -3.50
CA LEU A 58 6.41 -9.86 -2.54
C LEU A 58 6.40 -11.28 -3.13
N GLU A 59 5.31 -11.70 -3.77
CA GLU A 59 5.20 -13.00 -4.43
C GLU A 59 6.24 -13.16 -5.54
N GLU A 60 6.45 -12.14 -6.36
CA GLU A 60 7.48 -12.11 -7.41
C GLU A 60 8.89 -12.24 -6.82
N SER A 61 9.18 -11.51 -5.74
CA SER A 61 10.48 -11.59 -5.05
C SER A 61 10.73 -12.98 -4.46
N VAL A 62 9.72 -13.62 -3.89
CA VAL A 62 9.82 -14.99 -3.34
C VAL A 62 10.04 -16.00 -4.47
N ALA A 63 9.31 -15.87 -5.58
CA ALA A 63 9.47 -16.73 -6.75
C ALA A 63 10.87 -16.60 -7.36
N ALA A 64 11.38 -15.37 -7.51
CA ALA A 64 12.74 -15.11 -7.99
C ALA A 64 13.80 -15.71 -7.07
N HIS A 65 13.63 -15.60 -5.74
CA HIS A 65 14.54 -16.18 -4.78
C HIS A 65 14.54 -17.72 -4.84
N LYS A 66 13.35 -18.34 -4.92
CA LYS A 66 13.22 -19.79 -5.07
C LYS A 66 13.93 -20.30 -6.33
N LYS A 67 13.72 -19.63 -7.46
CA LYS A 67 14.40 -19.97 -8.72
C LYS A 67 15.93 -19.86 -8.60
N ALA A 68 16.43 -18.79 -7.97
CA ALA A 68 17.86 -18.61 -7.75
C ALA A 68 18.49 -19.75 -6.92
N ILE A 69 17.76 -20.29 -5.94
CA ILE A 69 18.19 -21.45 -5.17
C ILE A 69 18.26 -22.70 -6.06
N GLU A 70 17.21 -22.97 -6.85
CA GLU A 70 17.15 -24.13 -7.75
C GLU A 70 18.28 -24.12 -8.79
N ASP A 71 18.58 -22.95 -9.38
CA ASP A 71 19.66 -22.78 -10.36
C ASP A 71 21.08 -22.95 -9.77
N THR A 72 21.25 -22.86 -8.44
CA THR A 72 22.55 -23.07 -7.75
C THR A 72 22.83 -24.52 -7.33
N THR A 73 21.87 -25.44 -7.49
CA THR A 73 22.05 -26.86 -7.19
C THR A 73 22.69 -27.59 -8.39
N PRO A 74 23.91 -28.15 -8.28
CA PRO A 74 24.52 -28.88 -9.40
C PRO A 74 23.75 -30.18 -9.68
N PRO A 75 23.67 -30.65 -10.94
CA PRO A 75 22.99 -31.90 -11.26
C PRO A 75 23.65 -33.07 -10.52
N PRO A 76 22.87 -34.07 -10.05
CA PRO A 76 23.44 -35.24 -9.40
C PRO A 76 24.39 -35.93 -10.38
N SER A 77 25.65 -36.11 -9.95
CA SER A 77 26.66 -36.83 -10.71
C SER A 77 26.17 -38.27 -10.93
N ALA A 78 26.05 -38.66 -12.20
CA ALA A 78 25.69 -40.01 -12.63
C ALA A 78 26.80 -41.03 -12.36
#